data_AF-A0A7C2JZM0-F1
#
_entry.id   AF-A0A7C2JZM0-F1
#
_cell.length_a   1.000
_cell.length_b   1.000
_cell.length_c   1.000
_cell.angle_alpha   90.00
_cell.angle_beta   90.00
_cell.angle_gamma   90.00
#
_symmetry.space_group_name_H-M   'P 1'
#
loop_
_entity.id
_entity.type
_entity.pdbx_description
1 polymer ?
#
loop_
_entity_poly.entity_id
_entity_poly.type
_entity_poly.pdbx_seq_one_letter_code
_entity_poly.pdbx_strand_id
1 'polypeptide(L)'
;MPFPVARLAPSPTGAQHVGNARTFLLAWLSARSQRGRVILRIEDIDSPRVKPWAVQQAIDDLKWLGLDWDEGPDIPPVPSPPSAEERVRGPVADASRSQSNRYIQTHRLDLYRAALAELQSRELVYPCTCTRSDVEAAASAPHAGQEGPLYPGTCRHRSVADAAAVKNQPFSWRFRFLCPPCQGGGGGGNFRDAAMTFLDLHAGPQHCDVARELGDFVIAKSDGSPAYQLAVVVDDHDMGITEVVRGNDLIPSTFRQLALYDAFGWTPPQFAHVPLVIGPDGRRLAKRHGDTRLSVLRDSGVPAERLVGFLAHTCRLQPTSEPIAARELIPRFEWNRLPHEPLVFTSQMWQELISAS
;
A
#
# COMPACT_ATOMS: atom_id res chain seq x y z
N MET A 1 -11.38 -20.14 -10.48
CA MET A 1 -10.18 -19.46 -9.93
C MET A 1 -10.21 -19.62 -8.41
N PRO A 2 -9.06 -19.68 -7.73
CA PRO A 2 -9.05 -19.65 -6.25
C PRO A 2 -9.71 -18.36 -5.75
N PHE A 3 -10.32 -18.40 -4.56
CA PHE A 3 -10.89 -17.21 -3.93
C PHE A 3 -9.78 -16.19 -3.65
N PRO A 4 -10.04 -14.87 -3.80
CA PRO A 4 -8.99 -13.87 -3.65
C PRO A 4 -8.50 -13.79 -2.21
N VAL A 5 -7.23 -13.47 -2.04
CA VAL A 5 -6.64 -13.06 -0.76
C VAL A 5 -6.31 -11.57 -0.88
N ALA A 6 -7.03 -10.75 -0.13
CA ALA A 6 -6.85 -9.31 -0.07
C ALA A 6 -6.22 -8.88 1.25
N ARG A 7 -5.84 -7.60 1.34
CA ARG A 7 -5.38 -7.00 2.59
C ARG A 7 -5.89 -5.60 2.83
N LEU A 8 -6.12 -5.30 4.11
CA LEU A 8 -6.23 -3.95 4.66
C LEU A 8 -4.86 -3.58 5.21
N ALA A 9 -4.28 -2.49 4.71
CA ALA A 9 -2.90 -2.11 5.01
C ALA A 9 -2.79 -0.68 5.58
N PRO A 10 -3.28 -0.41 6.81
CA PRO A 10 -3.14 0.91 7.41
C PRO A 10 -1.68 1.22 7.79
N SER A 11 -1.20 2.40 7.39
CA SER A 11 0.03 2.98 7.93
C SER A 11 -0.28 3.76 9.21
N PRO A 12 0.37 3.49 10.35
CA PRO A 12 0.09 4.14 11.64
C PRO A 12 0.74 5.53 11.74
N THR A 13 0.65 6.36 10.70
CA THR A 13 1.24 7.72 10.67
C THR A 13 0.30 8.80 11.19
N GLY A 14 -0.93 8.43 11.55
CA GLY A 14 -1.98 9.31 12.05
C GLY A 14 -3.29 8.57 12.19
N ALA A 15 -4.33 9.29 12.61
CA ALA A 15 -5.69 8.74 12.71
C ALA A 15 -6.29 8.50 11.32
N GLN A 16 -7.10 7.45 11.18
CA GLN A 16 -7.85 7.18 9.97
C GLN A 16 -8.96 8.23 9.80
N HIS A 17 -9.28 8.55 8.54
CA HIS A 17 -10.34 9.49 8.19
C HIS A 17 -11.35 8.84 7.22
N VAL A 18 -12.43 9.55 6.89
CA VAL A 18 -13.50 9.07 5.97
C VAL A 18 -12.96 8.48 4.67
N GLY A 19 -11.95 9.10 4.06
CA GLY A 19 -11.29 8.57 2.86
C GLY A 19 -10.63 7.19 3.04
N ASN A 20 -10.04 6.91 4.22
CA ASN A 20 -9.52 5.58 4.53
C ASN A 20 -10.67 4.58 4.69
N ALA A 21 -11.71 4.93 5.44
CA ALA A 21 -12.89 4.07 5.61
C ALA A 21 -13.50 3.67 4.26
N ARG A 22 -13.64 4.63 3.32
CA ARG A 22 -14.13 4.35 1.97
C ARG A 22 -13.26 3.33 1.24
N THR A 23 -11.95 3.51 1.27
CA THR A 23 -11.00 2.63 0.56
C THR A 23 -10.99 1.23 1.18
N PHE A 24 -10.96 1.13 2.52
CA PHE A 24 -10.97 -0.15 3.22
C PHE A 24 -12.31 -0.88 3.07
N LEU A 25 -13.44 -0.17 3.05
CA LEU A 25 -14.75 -0.76 2.76
C LEU A 25 -14.77 -1.41 1.38
N LEU A 26 -14.28 -0.71 0.34
CA LEU A 26 -14.24 -1.26 -1.02
C LEU A 26 -13.27 -2.43 -1.15
N ALA A 27 -12.10 -2.37 -0.50
CA ALA A 27 -11.15 -3.48 -0.44
C ALA A 27 -11.75 -4.73 0.21
N TRP A 28 -12.43 -4.54 1.34
CA TRP A 28 -13.10 -5.59 2.07
C TRP A 28 -14.26 -6.19 1.26
N LEU A 29 -15.11 -5.35 0.64
CA LEU A 29 -16.24 -5.81 -0.18
C LEU A 29 -15.78 -6.57 -1.43
N SER A 30 -14.70 -6.14 -2.08
CA SER A 30 -14.15 -6.84 -3.25
C SER A 30 -13.75 -8.27 -2.91
N ALA A 31 -13.05 -8.47 -1.79
CA ALA A 31 -12.69 -9.80 -1.34
C ALA A 31 -13.92 -10.61 -0.89
N ARG A 32 -14.76 -10.05 -0.01
CA ARG A 32 -15.88 -10.77 0.61
C ARG A 32 -16.99 -11.13 -0.37
N SER A 33 -17.28 -10.29 -1.38
CA SER A 33 -18.24 -10.61 -2.46
C SER A 33 -17.84 -11.85 -3.26
N GLN A 34 -16.54 -12.12 -3.33
CA GLN A 34 -15.95 -13.29 -3.98
C GLN A 34 -15.67 -14.44 -3.00
N ARG A 35 -16.13 -14.36 -1.74
CA ARG A 35 -15.80 -15.32 -0.65
C ARG A 35 -14.29 -15.44 -0.38
N GLY A 36 -13.56 -14.38 -0.67
CA GLY A 36 -12.13 -14.24 -0.42
C GLY A 36 -11.78 -14.00 1.04
N ARG A 37 -10.49 -14.12 1.32
CA ARG A 37 -9.88 -13.86 2.62
C ARG A 37 -9.35 -12.43 2.68
N VAL A 38 -9.33 -11.86 3.87
CA VAL A 38 -8.83 -10.52 4.15
C VAL A 38 -7.75 -10.62 5.24
N ILE A 39 -6.58 -10.06 4.98
CA ILE A 39 -5.46 -9.95 5.92
C ILE A 39 -5.36 -8.51 6.41
N LEU A 40 -5.18 -8.28 7.71
CA LEU A 40 -4.78 -6.99 8.25
C LEU A 40 -3.25 -6.94 8.37
N ARG A 41 -2.59 -6.01 7.67
CA ARG A 41 -1.15 -5.76 7.77
C ARG A 41 -0.86 -4.33 8.22
N ILE A 42 -0.02 -4.15 9.23
CA ILE A 42 0.37 -2.83 9.72
C ILE A 42 1.64 -2.35 9.01
N GLU A 43 1.55 -1.23 8.29
CA GLU A 43 2.67 -0.68 7.51
C GLU A 43 3.44 0.41 8.28
N ASP A 44 4.25 -0.01 9.25
CA ASP A 44 4.92 0.85 10.25
C ASP A 44 6.40 1.14 9.96
N ILE A 45 6.84 1.04 8.71
CA ILE A 45 8.23 1.31 8.28
C ILE A 45 8.54 2.79 7.99
N ASP A 46 7.56 3.66 8.21
CA ASP A 46 7.65 5.10 7.88
C ASP A 46 8.06 5.96 9.08
N SER A 47 9.05 5.52 9.85
CA SER A 47 9.65 6.31 10.94
C SER A 47 10.26 7.62 10.40
N PRO A 48 10.14 8.77 11.11
CA PRO A 48 9.55 8.96 12.45
C PRO A 48 8.05 9.33 12.42
N ARG A 49 7.36 9.14 11.29
CA ARG A 49 5.94 9.52 11.15
C ARG A 49 5.01 8.58 11.92
N VAL A 50 5.45 7.36 12.19
CA VAL A 50 4.72 6.35 12.99
C VAL A 50 4.34 6.90 14.36
N LYS A 51 3.09 6.67 14.75
CA LYS A 51 2.51 7.01 16.05
C LYS A 51 2.16 5.72 16.79
N PRO A 52 2.73 5.46 17.99
CA PRO A 52 2.49 4.21 18.71
C PRO A 52 1.00 3.90 18.95
N TRP A 53 0.19 4.93 19.18
CA TRP A 53 -1.27 4.79 19.39
C TRP A 53 -2.06 4.49 18.11
N ALA A 54 -1.51 4.76 16.94
CA ALA A 54 -2.27 4.69 15.68
C ALA A 54 -2.52 3.26 15.20
N VAL A 55 -1.70 2.29 15.64
CA VAL A 55 -1.92 0.87 15.32
C VAL A 55 -3.21 0.37 15.95
N GLN A 56 -3.35 0.53 17.27
CA GLN A 56 -4.55 0.10 17.98
C GLN A 56 -5.78 0.87 17.50
N GLN A 57 -5.66 2.19 17.29
CA GLN A 57 -6.77 2.97 16.76
C GLN A 57 -7.22 2.50 15.37
N ALA A 58 -6.29 2.13 14.48
CA ALA A 58 -6.67 1.60 13.17
C ALA A 58 -7.42 0.26 13.28
N ILE A 59 -6.99 -0.63 14.19
CA ILE A 59 -7.70 -1.88 14.50
C ILE A 59 -9.12 -1.59 15.02
N ASP A 60 -9.24 -0.68 15.98
CA ASP A 60 -10.52 -0.32 16.59
C ASP A 60 -11.47 0.36 15.58
N ASP A 61 -10.93 1.22 14.70
CA ASP A 61 -11.69 1.89 13.64
C ASP A 61 -12.24 0.88 12.62
N LEU A 62 -11.42 -0.09 12.18
CA LEU A 62 -11.85 -1.11 11.22
C LEU A 62 -12.88 -2.08 11.84
N LYS A 63 -12.69 -2.48 13.10
CA LYS A 63 -13.67 -3.29 13.85
C LYS A 63 -14.99 -2.54 14.05
N TRP A 64 -14.93 -1.26 14.40
CA TRP A 64 -16.11 -0.41 14.56
C TRP A 64 -16.89 -0.33 13.25
N LEU A 65 -16.22 -0.17 12.10
CA LEU A 65 -16.84 -0.21 10.77
C LEU A 65 -17.46 -1.58 10.38
N GLY A 66 -17.22 -2.63 11.17
CA GLY A 66 -17.65 -4.00 10.85
C GLY A 66 -16.82 -4.66 9.75
N LEU A 67 -15.58 -4.21 9.53
CA LEU A 67 -14.66 -4.77 8.54
C LEU A 67 -13.74 -5.78 9.23
N ASP A 68 -14.12 -7.06 9.15
CA ASP A 68 -13.35 -8.16 9.73
C ASP A 68 -12.15 -8.59 8.85
N TRP A 69 -11.24 -9.36 9.44
CA TRP A 69 -10.13 -10.00 8.75
C TRP A 69 -9.90 -11.42 9.29
N ASP A 70 -9.39 -12.29 8.42
CA ASP A 70 -9.12 -13.71 8.72
C ASP A 70 -7.74 -13.92 9.35
N GLU A 71 -6.80 -13.02 9.04
CA GLU A 71 -5.44 -13.02 9.56
C GLU A 71 -5.04 -11.59 9.91
N GLY A 72 -4.28 -11.41 10.99
CA GLY A 72 -3.83 -10.09 11.41
C GLY A 72 -3.06 -10.13 12.72
N PRO A 73 -2.51 -8.99 13.17
CA PRO A 73 -1.69 -8.91 14.38
C PRO A 73 -2.46 -9.28 15.66
N ASP A 74 -3.79 -9.12 15.66
CA ASP A 74 -4.69 -9.36 16.80
C ASP A 74 -5.52 -10.64 16.66
N ILE A 75 -5.32 -11.42 15.59
CA ILE A 75 -5.95 -12.73 15.43
C ILE A 75 -4.98 -13.79 15.97
N PRO A 76 -5.37 -14.56 17.00
CA PRO A 76 -4.54 -15.64 17.48
C PRO A 76 -4.40 -16.72 16.39
N PRO A 77 -3.26 -17.42 16.32
CA PRO A 77 -3.09 -18.49 15.34
C PRO A 77 -4.17 -19.56 15.54
N VAL A 78 -4.72 -20.07 14.43
CA VAL A 78 -5.51 -21.29 14.48
C VAL A 78 -4.57 -22.40 14.94
N PRO A 79 -4.84 -23.08 16.08
CA PRO A 79 -3.93 -24.11 16.57
C PRO A 79 -3.85 -25.22 15.53
N SER A 80 -2.67 -25.37 14.93
CA SER A 80 -2.37 -26.53 14.09
C SER A 80 -2.14 -27.74 15.00
N PRO A 81 -2.53 -28.96 14.59
CA PRO A 81 -2.15 -30.16 15.34
C PRO A 81 -0.61 -30.21 15.41
N PRO A 82 -0.02 -30.44 16.59
CA PRO A 82 1.43 -30.36 16.76
C PRO A 82 2.12 -31.35 15.81
N SER A 83 3.18 -30.86 15.16
CA SER A 83 4.10 -31.70 14.38
C SER A 83 4.68 -32.82 15.26
N ALA A 84 5.23 -33.86 14.65
CA ALA A 84 5.83 -34.98 15.38
C ALA A 84 6.94 -34.50 16.35
N GLU A 85 7.65 -33.42 16.00
CA GLU A 85 8.69 -32.80 16.83
C GLU A 85 8.11 -31.97 17.99
N GLU A 86 7.03 -31.21 17.77
CA GLU A 86 6.35 -30.44 18.81
C GLU A 86 5.66 -31.34 19.85
N ARG A 87 5.22 -32.53 19.46
CA ARG A 87 4.71 -33.54 20.40
C ARG A 87 5.76 -34.03 21.39
N VAL A 88 7.03 -33.98 21.01
CA VAL A 88 8.17 -34.41 21.85
C VAL A 88 8.70 -33.25 22.71
N ARG A 89 8.74 -32.02 22.17
CA ARG A 89 9.29 -30.84 22.86
C ARG A 89 8.27 -30.01 23.65
N GLY A 90 6.96 -30.24 23.45
CA GLY A 90 5.89 -29.39 23.98
C GLY A 90 5.70 -28.11 23.13
N PRO A 91 4.56 -27.41 23.29
CA PRO A 91 4.27 -26.20 22.51
C PRO A 91 5.27 -25.09 22.83
N VAL A 92 5.86 -24.51 21.79
CA VAL A 92 6.78 -23.37 21.93
C VAL A 92 5.93 -22.11 22.10
N ALA A 93 6.00 -21.47 23.28
CA ALA A 93 5.26 -20.23 23.59
C ALA A 93 5.55 -19.06 22.61
N ASP A 94 6.61 -19.18 21.81
CA ASP A 94 7.07 -18.20 20.83
C ASP A 94 6.31 -18.24 19.49
N ALA A 95 5.63 -19.35 19.18
CA ALA A 95 4.94 -19.51 17.89
C ALA A 95 3.79 -18.50 17.70
N SER A 96 3.06 -18.16 18.78
CA SER A 96 1.96 -17.20 18.72
C SER A 96 2.46 -15.75 18.52
N ARG A 97 3.59 -15.39 19.14
CA ARG A 97 4.22 -14.07 18.95
C ARG A 97 4.85 -13.95 17.56
N SER A 98 5.49 -15.02 17.09
CA SER A 98 6.05 -15.12 15.75
C SER A 98 5.00 -14.89 14.65
N GLN A 99 3.78 -15.40 14.82
CA GLN A 99 2.72 -15.23 13.84
C GLN A 99 2.04 -13.85 13.89
N SER A 100 1.77 -13.26 15.06
CA SER A 100 1.31 -11.86 15.14
C SER A 100 2.33 -10.89 14.53
N ASN A 101 3.62 -11.14 14.75
CA ASN A 101 4.72 -10.37 14.18
C ASN A 101 4.77 -10.44 12.64
N ARG A 102 4.25 -11.52 12.03
CA ARG A 102 4.16 -11.68 10.58
C ARG A 102 3.37 -10.55 9.92
N TYR A 103 2.44 -9.91 10.61
CA TYR A 103 1.56 -8.87 10.05
C TYR A 103 1.97 -7.45 10.42
N ILE A 104 3.17 -7.24 10.97
CA ILE A 104 3.72 -5.93 11.33
C ILE A 104 5.08 -5.78 10.64
N GLN A 105 5.22 -4.77 9.78
CA GLN A 105 6.39 -4.66 8.90
C GLN A 105 7.71 -4.46 9.66
N THR A 106 7.74 -3.71 10.75
CA THR A 106 8.96 -3.55 11.56
C THR A 106 9.48 -4.85 12.19
N HIS A 107 8.66 -5.91 12.25
CA HIS A 107 9.08 -7.23 12.69
C HIS A 107 9.56 -8.15 11.55
N ARG A 108 9.60 -7.66 10.32
CA ARG A 108 9.91 -8.45 9.10
C ARG A 108 11.20 -8.03 8.40
N LEU A 109 12.06 -7.28 9.10
CA LEU A 109 13.27 -6.69 8.53
C LEU A 109 14.22 -7.70 7.89
N ASP A 110 14.27 -8.93 8.39
CA ASP A 110 15.08 -10.00 7.78
C ASP A 110 14.63 -10.38 6.38
N LEU A 111 13.32 -10.45 6.12
CA LEU A 111 12.79 -10.75 4.78
C LEU A 111 13.16 -9.65 3.79
N TYR A 112 13.07 -8.38 4.21
CA TYR A 112 13.45 -7.26 3.35
C TYR A 112 14.95 -7.20 3.09
N ARG A 113 15.78 -7.53 4.10
CA ARG A 113 17.23 -7.66 3.92
C ARG A 113 17.58 -8.77 2.93
N ALA A 114 16.92 -9.94 3.03
CA ALA A 114 17.12 -11.03 2.09
C ALA A 114 16.72 -10.65 0.66
N ALA A 115 15.56 -10.01 0.49
CA ALA A 115 15.10 -9.53 -0.82
C ALA A 115 16.06 -8.48 -1.41
N LEU A 116 16.57 -7.55 -0.60
CA LEU A 116 17.59 -6.60 -1.04
C LEU A 116 18.88 -7.32 -1.47
N ALA A 117 19.34 -8.31 -0.70
CA ALA A 117 20.53 -9.09 -1.03
C ALA A 117 20.38 -9.86 -2.36
N GLU A 118 19.19 -10.38 -2.65
CA GLU A 118 18.91 -11.00 -3.95
C GLU A 118 19.05 -9.98 -5.09
N LEU A 119 18.41 -8.81 -4.97
CA LEU A 119 18.51 -7.75 -5.98
C LEU A 119 19.96 -7.26 -6.16
N GLN A 120 20.73 -7.20 -5.07
CA GLN A 120 22.16 -6.88 -5.10
C GLN A 120 22.96 -7.94 -5.86
N SER A 121 22.72 -9.23 -5.60
CA SER A 121 23.43 -10.32 -6.30
C SER A 121 23.24 -10.32 -7.82
N ARG A 122 22.19 -9.63 -8.29
CA ARG A 122 21.79 -9.51 -9.70
C ARG A 122 22.09 -8.13 -10.30
N GLU A 123 22.80 -7.25 -9.57
CA GLU A 123 23.14 -5.89 -10.00
C GLU A 123 21.92 -5.03 -10.43
N LEU A 124 20.76 -5.31 -9.82
CA LEU A 124 19.50 -4.59 -10.06
C LEU A 124 19.38 -3.31 -9.23
N VAL A 125 20.35 -3.06 -8.35
CA VAL A 125 20.33 -1.94 -7.41
C VAL A 125 21.71 -1.31 -7.32
N TYR A 126 21.76 -0.06 -6.88
CA TYR A 126 23.03 0.65 -6.68
C TYR A 126 22.97 1.61 -5.49
N PRO A 127 24.12 1.90 -4.86
CA PRO A 127 24.22 2.82 -3.73
C PRO A 127 24.15 4.28 -4.21
N CYS A 128 23.13 5.01 -3.77
CA CYS A 128 22.89 6.40 -4.10
C CYS A 128 23.13 7.32 -2.90
N THR A 129 24.07 8.25 -3.05
CA THR A 129 24.40 9.25 -2.01
C THR A 129 23.64 10.57 -2.19
N CYS A 130 22.77 10.69 -3.20
CA CYS A 130 21.99 11.91 -3.42
C CYS A 130 20.94 12.08 -2.32
N THR A 131 20.93 13.27 -1.72
CA THR A 131 19.89 13.70 -0.79
C THR A 131 18.61 14.07 -1.54
N ARG A 132 17.50 14.20 -0.81
CA ARG A 132 16.24 14.70 -1.39
C ARG A 132 16.40 16.09 -2.00
N SER A 133 17.15 16.97 -1.33
CA SER A 133 17.48 18.31 -1.81
C SER A 133 18.23 18.28 -3.15
N ASP A 134 19.17 17.34 -3.31
CA ASP A 134 19.92 17.19 -4.57
C ASP A 134 19.00 16.78 -5.73
N VAL A 135 18.02 15.90 -5.47
CA VAL A 135 17.06 15.45 -6.49
C VAL A 135 16.09 16.58 -6.85
N GLU A 136 15.61 17.33 -5.86
CA GLU A 136 14.73 18.49 -6.07
C GLU A 136 15.44 19.62 -6.83
N ALA A 137 16.69 19.92 -6.52
CA ALA A 137 17.47 20.94 -7.22
C ALA A 137 17.80 20.57 -8.68
N ALA A 138 17.94 19.27 -8.97
CA ALA A 138 18.19 18.77 -10.32
C ALA A 138 16.93 18.73 -11.20
N ALA A 139 15.74 18.88 -10.62
CA ALA A 139 14.49 18.85 -11.36
C ALA A 139 14.26 20.18 -12.10
N SER A 140 14.19 20.13 -13.43
CA SER A 140 14.09 21.31 -14.28
C SER A 140 12.70 21.98 -14.32
N ALA A 141 11.70 21.44 -13.61
CA ALA A 141 10.34 21.99 -13.57
C ALA A 141 9.74 21.90 -12.16
N PRO A 142 8.84 22.80 -11.75
CA PRO A 142 8.05 22.64 -10.53
C PRO A 142 7.14 21.41 -10.67
N HIS A 143 7.46 20.31 -9.98
CA HIS A 143 6.63 19.11 -10.01
C HIS A 143 5.50 19.26 -8.97
N ALA A 144 4.29 19.53 -9.44
CA ALA A 144 3.10 19.60 -8.59
C ALA A 144 2.50 18.19 -8.43
N GLY A 145 3.07 17.39 -7.52
CA GLY A 145 2.59 16.03 -7.25
C GLY A 145 3.17 15.44 -5.97
N GLN A 146 2.54 14.39 -5.43
CA GLN A 146 3.04 13.69 -4.23
C GLN A 146 4.27 12.80 -4.53
N GLU A 147 4.51 12.47 -5.80
CA GLU A 147 5.57 11.55 -6.24
C GLU A 147 6.99 12.12 -6.14
N GLY A 148 7.11 13.44 -5.95
CA GLY A 148 8.39 14.11 -5.96
C GLY A 148 9.05 14.11 -7.36
N PRO A 149 10.23 14.71 -7.48
CA PRO A 149 10.96 14.78 -8.74
C PRO A 149 11.56 13.45 -9.15
N LEU A 150 11.69 13.26 -10.47
CA LEU A 150 12.39 12.14 -11.06
C LEU A 150 13.85 12.14 -10.62
N TYR A 151 14.38 10.95 -10.33
CA TYR A 151 15.78 10.82 -10.02
C TYR A 151 16.64 11.13 -11.27
N PRO A 152 17.57 12.09 -11.21
CA PRO A 152 18.38 12.50 -12.37
C PRO A 152 19.41 11.47 -12.83
N GLY A 153 19.55 10.34 -12.13
CA GLY A 153 20.49 9.28 -12.51
C GLY A 153 21.95 9.52 -12.08
N THR A 154 22.23 10.52 -11.24
CA THR A 154 23.60 10.92 -10.85
C THR A 154 24.49 9.77 -10.38
N CYS A 155 23.94 8.84 -9.58
CA CYS A 155 24.66 7.69 -9.03
C CYS A 155 24.43 6.39 -9.81
N ARG A 156 23.68 6.42 -10.93
CA ARG A 156 23.26 5.21 -11.68
C ARG A 156 24.42 4.42 -12.28
N HIS A 157 25.58 5.05 -12.44
CA HIS A 157 26.80 4.40 -12.93
C HIS A 157 27.42 3.43 -11.91
N ARG A 158 27.06 3.52 -10.62
CA ARG A 158 27.60 2.67 -9.56
C ARG A 158 27.05 1.24 -9.64
N SER A 159 27.87 0.30 -9.21
CA SER A 159 27.57 -1.11 -8.96
C SER A 159 27.31 -1.36 -7.47
N VAL A 160 26.92 -2.58 -7.11
CA VAL A 160 26.81 -2.97 -5.70
C VAL A 160 28.17 -2.91 -4.99
N ALA A 161 29.26 -3.25 -5.68
CA ALA A 161 30.61 -3.23 -5.11
C ALA A 161 31.06 -1.82 -4.66
N ASP A 162 30.56 -0.77 -5.30
CA ASP A 162 30.87 0.62 -4.95
C ASP A 162 30.33 1.04 -3.58
N ALA A 163 29.42 0.26 -2.97
CA ALA A 163 28.88 0.53 -1.64
C ALA A 163 30.00 0.60 -0.58
N ALA A 164 31.05 -0.21 -0.73
CA ALA A 164 32.20 -0.19 0.19
C ALA A 164 32.97 1.14 0.15
N ALA A 165 33.02 1.80 -1.01
CA ALA A 165 33.69 3.09 -1.19
C ALA A 165 32.89 4.25 -0.57
N VAL A 166 31.55 4.15 -0.56
CA VAL A 166 30.66 5.18 0.01
C VAL A 166 30.16 4.86 1.41
N LYS A 167 30.64 3.77 2.05
CA LYS A 167 30.16 3.30 3.36
C LYS A 167 30.22 4.34 4.50
N ASN A 168 31.12 5.31 4.40
CA ASN A 168 31.29 6.38 5.39
C ASN A 168 30.35 7.57 5.15
N GLN A 169 29.50 7.51 4.13
CA GLN A 169 28.50 8.52 3.80
C GLN A 169 27.11 7.88 3.85
N PRO A 170 26.07 8.59 4.30
CA PRO A 170 24.70 8.10 4.19
C PRO A 170 24.35 7.84 2.72
N PHE A 171 23.91 6.63 2.41
CA PHE A 171 23.45 6.28 1.06
C PHE A 171 22.22 5.40 1.11
N SER A 172 21.36 5.50 0.11
CA SER A 172 20.19 4.63 -0.07
C SER A 172 20.44 3.61 -1.18
N TRP A 173 19.75 2.47 -1.14
CA TRP A 173 19.71 1.56 -2.27
C TRP A 173 18.58 1.96 -3.21
N ARG A 174 18.94 2.24 -4.47
CA ARG A 174 17.96 2.50 -5.53
C ARG A 174 17.84 1.29 -6.43
N PHE A 175 16.60 0.96 -6.79
CA PHE A 175 16.31 0.02 -7.84
C PHE A 175 16.62 0.67 -9.19
N ARG A 176 17.42 -0.02 -9.99
CA ARG A 176 17.72 0.32 -11.37
C ARG A 176 16.57 -0.22 -12.20
N PHE A 177 15.80 0.64 -12.84
CA PHE A 177 14.94 0.16 -13.92
C PHE A 177 15.84 -0.45 -14.99
N LEU A 178 15.88 -1.78 -15.04
CA LEU A 178 16.49 -2.51 -16.13
C LEU A 178 15.56 -2.40 -17.32
N CYS A 179 16.06 -1.88 -18.40
CA CYS A 179 15.48 -2.16 -19.69
C CYS A 179 16.30 -3.32 -20.28
N PRO A 180 15.66 -4.42 -20.74
CA PRO A 180 16.40 -5.51 -21.34
C PRO A 180 17.19 -4.98 -22.54
N PRO A 181 18.48 -5.34 -22.74
CA PRO A 181 19.00 -5.32 -24.09
C PRO A 181 18.15 -6.30 -24.88
N CYS A 182 17.44 -5.82 -25.90
CA CYS A 182 16.99 -6.70 -26.95
C CYS A 182 18.24 -7.46 -27.45
N GLN A 183 18.20 -8.78 -27.39
CA GLN A 183 19.29 -9.60 -27.90
C GLN A 183 19.44 -9.31 -29.41
N GLY A 184 20.53 -8.63 -29.75
CA GLY A 184 20.94 -8.41 -31.14
C GLY A 184 21.40 -6.99 -31.43
N GLY A 185 22.71 -6.81 -31.59
CA GLY A 185 23.30 -5.68 -32.31
C GLY A 185 23.93 -4.60 -31.43
N GLY A 186 25.25 -4.45 -31.55
CA GLY A 186 26.01 -3.39 -30.90
C GLY A 186 25.64 -2.00 -31.40
N GLY A 187 25.77 -1.02 -30.50
CA GLY A 187 25.69 0.41 -30.81
C GLY A 187 24.63 1.15 -30.01
N GLY A 188 25.05 1.80 -28.91
CA GLY A 188 24.37 2.95 -28.31
C GLY A 188 22.86 2.84 -28.09
N GLY A 189 22.41 1.96 -27.20
CA GLY A 189 20.99 1.86 -26.83
C GLY A 189 20.53 3.00 -25.92
N ASN A 190 19.91 4.03 -26.49
CA ASN A 190 19.10 4.99 -25.74
C ASN A 190 17.81 4.30 -25.29
N PHE A 191 17.75 3.93 -24.00
CA PHE A 191 16.56 3.43 -23.34
C PHE A 191 15.55 4.56 -23.07
N ARG A 192 14.83 5.01 -24.10
CA ARG A 192 13.80 6.05 -23.97
C ARG A 192 12.35 5.56 -23.97
N ASP A 193 12.05 4.28 -24.25
CA ASP A 193 10.66 3.82 -24.49
C ASP A 193 10.29 2.49 -23.79
N ALA A 194 10.58 2.31 -22.51
CA ALA A 194 10.08 1.15 -21.75
C ALA A 194 8.66 1.42 -21.22
N ALA A 195 7.68 1.42 -22.12
CA ALA A 195 6.27 1.51 -21.76
C ALA A 195 5.83 0.28 -20.95
N MET A 196 5.51 0.47 -19.67
CA MET A 196 4.84 -0.55 -18.86
C MET A 196 3.33 -0.36 -18.96
N THR A 197 2.59 -1.47 -18.99
CA THR A 197 1.13 -1.47 -18.96
C THR A 197 0.61 -2.48 -17.95
N PHE A 198 -0.55 -2.20 -17.37
CA PHE A 198 -1.32 -3.19 -16.62
C PHE A 198 -2.81 -2.90 -16.73
N LEU A 199 -3.64 -3.92 -16.55
CA LEU A 199 -5.09 -3.76 -16.49
C LEU A 199 -5.51 -3.61 -15.03
N ASP A 200 -5.99 -2.42 -14.67
CA ASP A 200 -6.62 -2.18 -13.37
C ASP A 200 -8.10 -2.60 -13.39
N LEU A 201 -8.56 -3.25 -12.32
CA LEU A 201 -9.94 -3.74 -12.21
C LEU A 201 -10.98 -2.60 -12.18
N HIS A 202 -10.60 -1.38 -11.75
CA HIS A 202 -11.49 -0.22 -11.66
C HIS A 202 -11.07 0.94 -12.57
N ALA A 203 -9.79 1.32 -12.53
CA ALA A 203 -9.27 2.41 -13.36
C ALA A 203 -9.08 2.02 -14.84
N GLY A 204 -9.23 0.74 -15.18
CA GLY A 204 -9.05 0.24 -16.54
C GLY A 204 -7.57 0.16 -16.96
N PRO A 205 -7.28 0.06 -18.28
CA PRO A 205 -5.91 -0.03 -18.78
C PRO A 205 -5.05 1.17 -18.35
N GLN A 206 -3.91 0.89 -17.71
CA GLN A 206 -2.92 1.88 -17.31
C GLN A 206 -1.66 1.72 -18.15
N HIS A 207 -1.01 2.85 -18.43
CA HIS A 207 0.24 2.92 -19.19
C HIS A 207 1.20 3.92 -18.53
N CYS A 208 2.49 3.61 -18.51
CA CYS A 208 3.52 4.52 -18.02
C CYS A 208 4.85 4.26 -18.75
N ASP A 209 5.47 5.32 -19.28
CA ASP A 209 6.87 5.29 -19.69
C ASP A 209 7.75 5.44 -18.44
N VAL A 210 8.16 4.32 -17.85
CA VAL A 210 8.83 4.34 -16.55
C VAL A 210 10.17 5.07 -16.57
N ALA A 211 10.85 5.12 -17.71
CA ALA A 211 12.12 5.83 -17.87
C ALA A 211 11.91 7.35 -17.81
N ARG A 212 10.80 7.84 -18.40
CA ARG A 212 10.46 9.26 -18.44
C ARG A 212 9.62 9.75 -17.27
N GLU A 213 8.81 8.87 -16.66
CA GLU A 213 7.75 9.27 -15.72
C GLU A 213 7.99 8.82 -14.29
N LEU A 214 8.85 7.82 -14.02
CA LEU A 214 9.08 7.32 -12.65
C LEU A 214 10.55 7.31 -12.24
N GLY A 215 11.44 6.85 -13.12
CA GLY A 215 12.88 6.75 -12.89
C GLY A 215 13.27 5.82 -11.72
N ASP A 216 14.59 5.66 -11.52
CA ASP A 216 15.13 4.79 -10.48
C ASP A 216 14.71 5.25 -9.07
N PHE A 217 14.08 4.36 -8.31
CA PHE A 217 13.45 4.68 -7.02
C PHE A 217 14.14 3.99 -5.85
N VAL A 218 14.01 4.58 -4.65
CA VAL A 218 14.60 4.03 -3.42
C VAL A 218 13.85 2.78 -2.99
N ILE A 219 14.58 1.71 -2.68
CA ILE A 219 14.05 0.46 -2.12
C ILE A 219 14.55 0.15 -0.71
N ALA A 220 15.67 0.75 -0.28
CA ALA A 220 16.12 0.75 1.10
C ALA A 220 16.80 2.08 1.45
N LYS A 221 16.53 2.57 2.65
CA LYS A 221 17.00 3.86 3.15
C LYS A 221 18.41 3.74 3.73
N SER A 222 19.01 4.87 4.09
CA SER A 222 20.38 4.93 4.61
C SER A 222 20.58 4.35 5.99
N ASP A 223 19.51 4.20 6.76
CA ASP A 223 19.50 3.47 8.04
C ASP A 223 19.32 1.95 7.85
N GLY A 224 19.27 1.46 6.60
CA GLY A 224 19.04 0.06 6.26
C GLY A 224 17.57 -0.38 6.32
N SER A 225 16.64 0.51 6.71
CA SER A 225 15.21 0.19 6.68
C SER A 225 14.69 0.09 5.24
N PRO A 226 13.71 -0.78 4.97
CA PRO A 226 13.12 -0.87 3.64
C PRO A 226 12.37 0.42 3.28
N ALA A 227 12.29 0.72 1.99
CA ALA A 227 11.31 1.66 1.48
C ALA A 227 9.99 0.95 1.18
N TYR A 228 8.91 1.74 1.12
CA TYR A 228 7.54 1.27 0.90
C TYR A 228 7.41 0.27 -0.27
N GLN A 229 8.04 0.55 -1.41
CA GLN A 229 7.90 -0.29 -2.61
C GLN A 229 8.41 -1.72 -2.39
N LEU A 230 9.57 -1.88 -1.73
CA LEU A 230 10.14 -3.21 -1.45
C LEU A 230 9.32 -3.95 -0.40
N ALA A 231 8.98 -3.28 0.70
CA ALA A 231 8.27 -3.93 1.80
C ALA A 231 6.88 -4.43 1.37
N VAL A 232 6.14 -3.64 0.59
CA VAL A 232 4.82 -4.04 0.09
C VAL A 232 4.91 -5.24 -0.84
N VAL A 233 5.85 -5.27 -1.77
CA VAL A 233 5.99 -6.39 -2.72
C VAL A 233 6.38 -7.69 -2.02
N VAL A 234 7.36 -7.61 -1.10
CA VAL A 234 7.80 -8.77 -0.32
C VAL A 234 6.67 -9.30 0.56
N ASP A 235 5.89 -8.42 1.20
CA ASP A 235 4.80 -8.85 2.06
C ASP A 235 3.59 -9.34 1.29
N ASP A 236 3.22 -8.70 0.18
CA ASP A 236 2.13 -9.16 -0.67
C ASP A 236 2.46 -10.56 -1.22
N HIS A 237 3.71 -10.81 -1.62
CA HIS A 237 4.16 -12.15 -2.03
C HIS A 237 4.16 -13.16 -0.88
N ASP A 238 4.81 -12.86 0.25
CA ASP A 238 4.91 -13.76 1.41
C ASP A 238 3.53 -14.11 2.00
N MET A 239 2.60 -13.16 2.00
CA MET A 239 1.24 -13.35 2.53
C MET A 239 0.28 -13.95 1.48
N GLY A 240 0.74 -14.21 0.25
CA GLY A 240 -0.08 -14.78 -0.81
C GLY A 240 -1.23 -13.88 -1.25
N ILE A 241 -1.03 -12.56 -1.20
CA ILE A 241 -2.02 -11.57 -1.66
C ILE A 241 -2.22 -11.74 -3.16
N THR A 242 -3.48 -11.87 -3.58
CA THR A 242 -3.86 -12.01 -4.98
C THR A 242 -4.66 -10.82 -5.50
N GLU A 243 -5.20 -9.98 -4.61
CA GLU A 243 -5.98 -8.80 -4.97
C GLU A 243 -5.66 -7.59 -4.07
N VAL A 244 -5.39 -6.46 -4.70
CA VAL A 244 -5.00 -5.20 -4.05
C VAL A 244 -5.95 -4.10 -4.45
N VAL A 245 -6.78 -3.66 -3.51
CA VAL A 245 -7.60 -2.46 -3.65
C VAL A 245 -6.98 -1.32 -2.84
N ARG A 246 -6.76 -0.16 -3.46
CA ARG A 246 -6.17 1.03 -2.81
C ARG A 246 -6.53 2.32 -3.56
N GLY A 247 -6.17 3.48 -2.99
CA GLY A 247 -6.42 4.79 -3.63
C GLY A 247 -5.64 4.97 -4.93
N ASN A 248 -6.23 5.64 -5.91
CA ASN A 248 -5.64 5.85 -7.24
C ASN A 248 -4.41 6.77 -7.27
N ASP A 249 -4.09 7.45 -6.17
CA ASP A 249 -2.80 8.09 -5.96
C ASP A 249 -1.62 7.11 -5.96
N LEU A 250 -1.88 5.81 -5.78
CA LEU A 250 -0.86 4.76 -5.77
C LEU A 250 -0.68 4.05 -7.11
N ILE A 251 -1.35 4.49 -8.19
CA ILE A 251 -1.14 3.94 -9.54
C ILE A 251 0.35 3.97 -9.92
N PRO A 252 1.10 5.07 -9.75
CA PRO A 252 2.49 5.05 -10.18
C PRO A 252 3.42 4.28 -9.22
N SER A 253 2.98 4.03 -7.98
CA SER A 253 3.62 3.00 -7.13
C SER A 253 3.41 1.59 -7.69
N THR A 254 2.27 1.30 -8.33
CA THR A 254 2.00 -0.01 -8.95
C THR A 254 3.01 -0.34 -10.03
N PHE A 255 3.37 0.59 -10.91
CA PHE A 255 4.40 0.35 -11.92
C PHE A 255 5.76 0.01 -11.30
N ARG A 256 6.17 0.72 -10.24
CA ARG A 256 7.40 0.42 -9.48
C ARG A 256 7.34 -0.97 -8.83
N GLN A 257 6.18 -1.34 -8.28
CA GLN A 257 5.96 -2.63 -7.65
C GLN A 257 5.94 -3.77 -8.68
N LEU A 258 5.32 -3.57 -9.84
CA LEU A 258 5.34 -4.53 -10.95
C LEU A 258 6.77 -4.79 -11.45
N ALA A 259 7.62 -3.76 -11.51
CA ALA A 259 9.03 -3.94 -11.85
C ALA A 259 9.80 -4.76 -10.81
N LEU A 260 9.43 -4.66 -9.53
CA LEU A 260 9.99 -5.52 -8.49
C LEU A 260 9.45 -6.96 -8.61
N TYR A 261 8.16 -7.16 -8.87
CA TYR A 261 7.60 -8.50 -9.13
C TYR A 261 8.31 -9.17 -10.31
N ASP A 262 8.49 -8.46 -11.42
CA ASP A 262 9.23 -8.94 -12.59
C ASP A 262 10.69 -9.26 -12.23
N ALA A 263 11.36 -8.36 -11.51
CA ALA A 263 12.70 -8.60 -11.02
C ALA A 263 12.77 -9.90 -10.21
N PHE A 264 11.91 -10.12 -9.23
CA PHE A 264 11.90 -11.36 -8.43
C PHE A 264 11.37 -12.60 -9.18
N GLY A 265 10.81 -12.45 -10.38
CA GLY A 265 10.15 -13.55 -11.09
C GLY A 265 8.86 -14.02 -10.37
N TRP A 266 8.22 -13.13 -9.63
CA TRP A 266 7.01 -13.39 -8.86
C TRP A 266 5.75 -12.98 -9.64
N THR A 267 4.64 -13.66 -9.38
CA THR A 267 3.34 -13.27 -9.95
C THR A 267 2.74 -12.12 -9.14
N PRO A 268 2.43 -10.97 -9.76
CA PRO A 268 1.79 -9.86 -9.06
C PRO A 268 0.31 -10.14 -8.76
N PRO A 269 -0.28 -9.52 -7.73
CA PRO A 269 -1.71 -9.53 -7.52
C PRO A 269 -2.44 -8.74 -8.62
N GLN A 270 -3.75 -8.95 -8.71
CA GLN A 270 -4.62 -8.03 -9.44
C GLN A 270 -4.75 -6.72 -8.66
N PHE A 271 -4.78 -5.59 -9.37
CA PHE A 271 -4.88 -4.26 -8.76
C PHE A 271 -6.22 -3.61 -9.11
N ALA A 272 -6.80 -2.92 -8.14
CA ALA A 272 -7.90 -1.99 -8.33
C ALA A 272 -7.59 -0.66 -7.64
N HIS A 273 -7.67 0.43 -8.39
CA HIS A 273 -7.40 1.77 -7.89
C HIS A 273 -8.67 2.60 -7.81
N VAL A 274 -9.13 2.88 -6.60
CA VAL A 274 -10.38 3.61 -6.34
C VAL A 274 -10.12 5.13 -6.23
N PRO A 275 -11.04 5.99 -6.69
CA PRO A 275 -10.84 7.43 -6.60
C PRO A 275 -10.72 7.91 -5.16
N LEU A 276 -9.88 8.92 -4.92
CA LEU A 276 -9.71 9.50 -3.60
C LEU A 276 -10.96 10.23 -3.10
N VAL A 277 -11.00 10.41 -1.78
CA VAL A 277 -11.84 11.43 -1.14
C VAL A 277 -11.01 12.70 -0.96
N ILE A 278 -11.47 13.79 -1.54
CA ILE A 278 -10.79 15.09 -1.58
C ILE A 278 -11.62 16.16 -0.89
N GLY A 279 -10.98 17.21 -0.41
CA GLY A 279 -11.67 18.41 0.06
C GLY A 279 -12.17 19.28 -1.10
N PRO A 280 -12.94 20.35 -0.81
CA PRO A 280 -13.38 21.32 -1.82
C PRO A 280 -12.22 22.06 -2.50
N ASP A 281 -11.02 22.04 -1.89
CA ASP A 281 -9.79 22.60 -2.45
C ASP A 281 -9.13 21.70 -3.52
N GLY A 282 -9.74 20.56 -3.85
CA GLY A 282 -9.23 19.59 -4.81
C GLY A 282 -8.09 18.70 -4.27
N ARG A 283 -7.70 18.87 -3.01
CA ARG A 283 -6.59 18.13 -2.41
C ARG A 283 -7.11 16.99 -1.52
N ARG A 284 -6.27 15.98 -1.30
CA ARG A 284 -6.58 14.86 -0.38
C ARG A 284 -7.05 15.38 0.99
N LEU A 285 -8.06 14.72 1.54
CA LEU A 285 -8.57 15.01 2.88
C LEU A 285 -7.43 15.04 3.91
N ALA A 286 -7.47 16.05 4.77
CA ALA A 286 -6.46 16.34 5.78
C ALA A 286 -7.09 17.21 6.87
N LYS A 287 -6.38 17.41 7.99
CA LYS A 287 -6.85 18.21 9.15
C LYS A 287 -7.37 19.61 8.78
N ARG A 288 -6.88 20.22 7.70
CA ARG A 288 -7.31 21.54 7.22
C ARG A 288 -8.77 21.58 6.74
N HIS A 289 -9.37 20.44 6.44
CA HIS A 289 -10.77 20.33 5.98
C HIS A 289 -11.74 20.04 7.13
N GLY A 290 -11.31 20.29 8.37
CA GLY A 290 -12.02 19.87 9.57
C GLY A 290 -11.58 18.50 10.07
N ASP A 291 -12.14 18.10 11.20
CA ASP A 291 -11.75 16.88 11.89
C ASP A 291 -12.48 15.64 11.34
N THR A 292 -12.10 15.20 10.15
CA THR A 292 -12.72 14.07 9.44
C THR A 292 -12.30 12.68 9.95
N ARG A 293 -11.75 12.62 11.18
CA ARG A 293 -11.25 11.39 11.79
C ARG A 293 -12.40 10.44 12.16
N LEU A 294 -12.18 9.14 11.95
CA LEU A 294 -13.15 8.11 12.35
C LEU A 294 -13.36 8.09 13.87
N SER A 295 -12.29 8.31 14.63
CA SER A 295 -12.37 8.42 16.09
C SER A 295 -13.36 9.49 16.53
N VAL A 296 -13.45 10.63 15.84
CA VAL A 296 -14.39 11.70 16.19
C VAL A 296 -15.84 11.26 16.02
N LEU A 297 -16.16 10.55 14.93
CA LEU A 297 -17.51 10.01 14.72
C LEU A 297 -17.87 9.02 15.82
N ARG A 298 -16.97 8.06 16.11
CA ARG A 298 -17.18 7.06 17.17
C ARG A 298 -17.34 7.70 18.54
N ASP A 299 -16.45 8.62 18.92
CA ASP A 299 -16.47 9.28 20.23
C ASP A 299 -17.69 10.21 20.40
N SER A 300 -18.29 10.65 19.28
CA SER A 300 -19.54 11.43 19.26
C SER A 300 -20.80 10.57 19.29
N GLY A 301 -20.67 9.23 19.35
CA GLY A 301 -21.80 8.30 19.43
C GLY A 301 -22.47 7.99 18.09
N VAL A 302 -21.89 8.41 16.96
CA VAL A 302 -22.41 8.08 15.63
C VAL A 302 -22.28 6.56 15.42
N PRO A 303 -23.35 5.83 15.04
CA PRO A 303 -23.25 4.40 14.75
C PRO A 303 -22.46 4.16 13.46
N ALA A 304 -21.71 3.06 13.39
CA ALA A 304 -20.85 2.79 12.24
C ALA A 304 -21.66 2.60 10.95
N GLU A 305 -22.84 2.00 11.07
CA GLU A 305 -23.81 1.80 9.99
C GLU A 305 -24.19 3.11 9.31
N ARG A 306 -24.23 4.24 10.03
CA ARG A 306 -24.50 5.55 9.45
C ARG A 306 -23.39 5.97 8.49
N LEU A 307 -22.14 5.82 8.90
CA LEU A 307 -21.00 6.11 8.02
C LEU A 307 -20.94 5.12 6.86
N VAL A 308 -21.13 3.82 7.10
CA VAL A 308 -21.13 2.79 6.05
C VAL A 308 -22.23 3.06 5.03
N GLY A 309 -23.44 3.44 5.45
CA GLY A 309 -24.54 3.81 4.56
C GLY A 309 -24.26 5.04 3.72
N PHE A 310 -23.68 6.08 4.33
CA PHE A 310 -23.18 7.25 3.59
C PHE A 310 -22.13 6.83 2.54
N LEU A 311 -21.11 6.06 2.93
CA LEU A 311 -20.07 5.62 2.01
C LEU A 311 -20.63 4.77 0.87
N ALA A 312 -21.54 3.84 1.17
CA ALA A 312 -22.19 2.99 0.18
C ALA A 312 -23.00 3.80 -0.83
N HIS A 313 -23.70 4.85 -0.38
CA HIS A 313 -24.40 5.79 -1.26
C HIS A 313 -23.43 6.51 -2.19
N THR A 314 -22.34 7.07 -1.65
CA THR A 314 -21.32 7.75 -2.47
C THR A 314 -20.61 6.82 -3.45
N CYS A 315 -20.63 5.51 -3.17
CA CYS A 315 -20.10 4.48 -4.05
C CYS A 315 -21.14 3.89 -5.01
N ARG A 316 -22.38 4.40 -5.02
CA ARG A 316 -23.52 3.89 -5.82
C ARG A 316 -23.86 2.42 -5.55
N LEU A 317 -23.49 1.91 -4.37
CA LEU A 317 -23.86 0.57 -3.90
C LEU A 317 -25.27 0.52 -3.29
N GLN A 318 -25.84 1.71 -3.00
CA GLN A 318 -27.22 1.88 -2.58
C GLN A 318 -27.76 3.27 -2.96
N PRO A 319 -29.09 3.42 -3.15
CA PRO A 319 -29.68 4.65 -3.67
C PRO A 319 -29.72 5.80 -2.66
N THR A 320 -29.70 5.53 -1.35
CA THR A 320 -29.81 6.53 -0.27
C THR A 320 -28.68 6.35 0.75
N SER A 321 -28.46 7.34 1.62
CA SER A 321 -27.46 7.26 2.70
C SER A 321 -27.97 6.54 3.96
N GLU A 322 -29.02 5.73 3.84
CA GLU A 322 -29.61 4.99 4.97
C GLU A 322 -28.56 4.11 5.67
N PRO A 323 -28.55 4.07 7.02
CA PRO A 323 -27.61 3.25 7.76
C PRO A 323 -27.69 1.77 7.36
N ILE A 324 -26.53 1.14 7.17
CA ILE A 324 -26.44 -0.27 6.78
C ILE A 324 -25.15 -0.88 7.32
N ALA A 325 -25.19 -2.16 7.71
CA ALA A 325 -23.99 -2.89 8.09
C ALA A 325 -23.14 -3.23 6.85
N ALA A 326 -21.81 -3.19 6.97
CA ALA A 326 -20.90 -3.45 5.84
C ALA A 326 -21.16 -4.81 5.16
N ARG A 327 -21.46 -5.85 5.94
CA ARG A 327 -21.80 -7.19 5.45
C ARG A 327 -23.02 -7.24 4.52
N GLU A 328 -23.99 -6.34 4.67
CA GLU A 328 -25.19 -6.33 3.84
C GLU A 328 -24.94 -5.72 2.46
N LEU A 329 -23.79 -5.07 2.27
CA LEU A 329 -23.33 -4.55 0.99
C LEU A 329 -22.60 -5.60 0.14
N ILE A 330 -22.19 -6.74 0.72
CA ILE A 330 -21.51 -7.84 0.02
C ILE A 330 -22.25 -8.24 -1.28
N PRO A 331 -23.56 -8.56 -1.27
CA PRO A 331 -24.27 -8.94 -2.49
C PRO A 331 -24.52 -7.77 -3.46
N ARG A 332 -24.22 -6.52 -3.06
CA ARG A 332 -24.45 -5.31 -3.87
C ARG A 332 -23.17 -4.82 -4.55
N PHE A 333 -22.01 -5.38 -4.21
CA PHE A 333 -20.71 -4.94 -4.71
C PHE A 333 -20.50 -5.38 -6.16
N GLU A 334 -20.32 -4.41 -7.05
CA GLU A 334 -19.94 -4.62 -8.44
C GLU A 334 -19.02 -3.47 -8.88
N TRP A 335 -17.85 -3.79 -9.45
CA TRP A 335 -16.87 -2.78 -9.88
C TRP A 335 -17.44 -1.76 -10.87
N ASN A 336 -18.26 -2.21 -11.82
CA ASN A 336 -18.88 -1.38 -12.85
C ASN A 336 -19.87 -0.32 -12.33
N ARG A 337 -20.34 -0.43 -11.07
CA ARG A 337 -21.25 0.55 -10.47
C ARG A 337 -20.51 1.69 -9.78
N LEU A 338 -19.25 1.46 -9.39
CA LEU A 338 -18.48 2.42 -8.61
C LEU A 338 -18.15 3.66 -9.46
N PRO A 339 -18.15 4.87 -8.88
CA PRO A 339 -17.74 6.07 -9.59
C PRO A 339 -16.24 6.06 -9.93
N HIS A 340 -15.87 6.71 -11.03
CA HIS A 340 -14.46 6.94 -11.41
C HIS A 340 -13.96 8.30 -10.94
N GLU A 341 -14.86 9.20 -10.54
CA GLU A 341 -14.54 10.53 -10.06
C GLU A 341 -14.21 10.52 -8.56
N PRO A 342 -13.32 11.42 -8.09
CA PRO A 342 -13.10 11.64 -6.67
C PRO A 342 -14.38 12.08 -5.96
N LEU A 343 -14.55 11.66 -4.71
CA LEU A 343 -15.60 12.20 -3.83
C LEU A 343 -15.12 13.52 -3.24
N VAL A 344 -15.80 14.63 -3.56
CA VAL A 344 -15.58 15.92 -2.91
C VAL A 344 -16.34 15.93 -1.58
N PHE A 345 -15.61 15.87 -0.48
CA PHE A 345 -16.16 15.82 0.87
C PHE A 345 -16.26 17.21 1.48
N THR A 346 -17.48 17.66 1.75
CA THR A 346 -17.78 19.01 2.23
C THR A 346 -18.08 19.04 3.72
N SER A 347 -17.98 20.23 4.34
CA SER A 347 -18.41 20.43 5.72
C SER A 347 -19.90 20.12 5.93
N GLN A 348 -20.73 20.30 4.91
CA GLN A 348 -22.15 19.95 4.97
C GLN A 348 -22.33 18.42 5.10
N MET A 349 -21.64 17.63 4.27
CA MET A 349 -21.66 16.16 4.39
C MET A 349 -21.17 15.68 5.75
N TRP A 350 -20.17 16.38 6.32
CA TRP A 350 -19.71 16.10 7.68
C TRP A 350 -20.80 16.37 8.73
N GLN A 351 -21.51 17.50 8.63
CA GLN A 351 -22.62 17.80 9.54
C GLN A 351 -23.76 16.80 9.40
N GLU A 352 -24.10 16.36 8.18
CA GLU A 352 -25.12 15.33 7.92
C GLU A 352 -24.77 13.96 8.53
N LEU A 353 -23.47 13.64 8.65
CA LEU A 353 -23.02 12.42 9.32
C LEU A 353 -23.20 12.49 10.83
N ILE A 354 -22.97 13.66 11.45
CA ILE A 354 -23.05 13.84 12.90
C ILE A 354 -24.48 14.12 13.37
N SER A 355 -25.28 14.85 12.59
CA SER A 355 -26.62 15.31 12.99
C SER A 355 -27.71 14.24 12.93
N ALA A 356 -27.47 13.14 12.23
CA ALA A 356 -28.42 12.03 12.07
C ALA A 356 -28.33 10.98 13.20
N SER A 357 -27.76 11.36 14.35
CA SER A 357 -27.54 10.51 15.53
C SER A 357 -28.75 10.47 16.44
#